data_AF-A0A7G6T0V3-F1
#
_entry.id   AF-A0A7G6T0V3-F1
#
_cell.length_a   1.000
_cell.length_b   1.000
_cell.length_c   1.000
_cell.angle_alpha   90.00
_cell.angle_beta   90.00
_cell.angle_gamma   90.00
#
_symmetry.space_group_name_H-M   'P 1'
#
loop_
_entity.id
_entity.type
_entity.pdbx_description
1 polymer ?
#
loop_
_entity_poly.entity_id
_entity_poly.type
_entity_poly.pdbx_seq_one_letter_code
_entity_poly.pdbx_strand_id
1 'polypeptide(L)'
;MRIPSGKIDQNIYFVAVDATDLKTRKTGLTTWTVYRSRNGGAATIYTTPTIVELSAANMPGEYALLIDEDTTIASTSDSEEYIVSITQASMARVTRVVELFRRDSTSGRTQTVDASGRVDVGSLLGTAVATPATAGVMDVNVKNAANVAWGSGAITNAAFAADAISATKVNADVGNEFADSLLDRTAGVETGLTIRQAMRLIASALFGKSSGLATTTGVFRDIGDTKNRISATIDADGNRSAVTLDAT
;
A
#
# COMPACT_ATOMS: atom_id res chain seq x y z
N MET A 1 -27.58 37.15 -14.42
CA MET A 1 -26.82 36.12 -15.18
C MET A 1 -25.57 35.82 -14.40
N ARG A 2 -25.12 34.57 -14.39
CA ARG A 2 -23.85 34.16 -13.79
C ARG A 2 -22.91 33.61 -14.86
N ILE A 3 -21.64 33.95 -14.79
CA ILE A 3 -20.60 33.56 -15.75
C ILE A 3 -19.48 32.86 -14.98
N PRO A 4 -19.02 31.66 -15.39
CA PRO A 4 -17.91 31.01 -14.70
C PRO A 4 -16.63 31.86 -14.79
N SER A 5 -15.90 31.94 -13.68
CA SER A 5 -14.63 32.69 -13.62
C SER A 5 -13.67 32.26 -14.73
N GLY A 6 -13.09 33.23 -15.42
CA GLY A 6 -12.14 33.03 -16.53
C GLY A 6 -12.79 32.68 -17.88
N LYS A 7 -14.12 32.55 -17.97
CA LYS A 7 -14.81 32.45 -19.26
C LYS A 7 -14.85 33.80 -19.94
N ILE A 8 -14.59 33.81 -21.24
CA ILE A 8 -14.47 35.03 -22.07
C ILE A 8 -15.39 35.00 -23.30
N ASP A 9 -16.28 34.01 -23.38
CA ASP A 9 -17.13 33.68 -24.53
C ASP A 9 -18.62 33.90 -24.25
N GLN A 10 -18.96 34.66 -23.20
CA GLN A 10 -20.34 34.83 -22.74
C GLN A 10 -20.86 36.22 -23.09
N ASN A 11 -22.09 36.30 -23.60
CA ASN A 11 -22.72 37.56 -23.94
C ASN A 11 -23.72 37.99 -22.86
N ILE A 12 -23.80 39.30 -22.62
CA ILE A 12 -24.91 39.92 -21.91
C ILE A 12 -25.74 40.76 -22.87
N TYR A 13 -27.05 40.82 -22.65
CA TYR A 13 -27.97 41.54 -23.50
C TYR A 13 -28.46 42.83 -22.84
N PHE A 14 -28.69 43.85 -23.65
CA PHE A 14 -29.27 45.11 -23.23
C PHE A 14 -30.06 45.78 -24.35
N VAL A 15 -30.94 46.71 -23.97
CA VAL A 15 -31.73 47.52 -24.91
C VAL A 15 -31.16 48.93 -24.93
N ALA A 16 -30.85 49.45 -26.11
CA ALA A 16 -30.47 50.84 -26.31
C ALA A 16 -31.70 51.69 -26.63
N VAL A 17 -31.99 52.66 -25.75
CA VAL A 17 -33.05 53.66 -25.95
C VAL A 17 -32.44 55.05 -26.07
N ASP A 18 -33.13 55.97 -26.73
CA ASP A 18 -32.65 57.33 -26.99
C ASP A 18 -32.30 58.05 -25.68
N ALA A 19 -31.19 58.80 -25.70
CA ALA A 19 -30.70 59.54 -24.53
C ALA A 19 -31.66 60.62 -24.03
N THR A 20 -32.56 61.10 -24.89
CA THR A 20 -33.45 62.23 -24.58
C THR A 20 -34.77 61.75 -24.00
N ASP A 21 -35.40 60.75 -24.64
CA ASP A 21 -36.75 60.31 -24.28
C ASP A 21 -36.79 59.04 -23.41
N LEU A 22 -35.65 58.33 -23.29
CA LEU A 22 -35.46 57.09 -22.53
C LEU A 22 -36.43 55.96 -22.93
N LYS A 23 -37.01 56.02 -24.13
CA LYS A 23 -38.07 55.10 -24.59
C LYS A 23 -37.87 54.61 -26.01
N THR A 24 -37.50 55.50 -26.94
CA THR A 24 -37.36 55.15 -28.36
C THR A 24 -36.14 54.28 -28.56
N ARG A 25 -36.33 53.06 -29.08
CA ARG A 25 -35.21 52.13 -29.33
C ARG A 25 -34.33 52.63 -30.46
N LYS A 26 -33.01 52.53 -30.30
CA LYS A 26 -32.00 52.98 -31.28
C LYS A 26 -31.36 51.76 -31.94
N THR A 27 -31.34 51.74 -33.27
CA THR A 27 -30.76 50.66 -34.09
C THR A 27 -29.48 51.12 -34.78
N GLY A 28 -28.64 50.19 -35.24
CA GLY A 28 -27.44 50.48 -36.03
C GLY A 28 -26.33 51.25 -35.29
N LEU A 29 -26.33 51.25 -33.96
CA LEU A 29 -25.33 51.97 -33.17
C LEU A 29 -23.94 51.32 -33.27
N THR A 30 -22.93 52.16 -33.41
CA THR A 30 -21.50 51.81 -33.41
C THR A 30 -20.73 52.73 -32.45
N THR A 31 -19.44 52.42 -32.22
CA THR A 31 -18.51 53.22 -31.41
C THR A 31 -18.97 53.33 -29.95
N TRP A 32 -18.82 52.23 -29.23
CA TRP A 32 -19.28 52.07 -27.85
C TRP A 32 -18.17 52.41 -26.86
N THR A 33 -18.55 52.94 -25.69
CA THR A 33 -17.68 53.06 -24.52
C THR A 33 -18.27 52.23 -23.40
N VAL A 34 -17.50 51.23 -22.93
CA VAL A 34 -17.89 50.35 -21.84
C VAL A 34 -16.89 50.49 -20.70
N TYR A 35 -17.38 50.80 -19.51
CA TYR A 35 -16.61 50.72 -18.28
C TYR A 35 -16.99 49.45 -17.51
N ARG A 36 -16.01 48.76 -16.93
CA ARG A 36 -16.19 47.66 -15.99
C ARG A 36 -15.71 48.01 -14.60
N SER A 37 -16.29 47.35 -13.63
CA SER A 37 -15.71 47.18 -12.30
C SER A 37 -16.04 45.78 -11.80
N ARG A 38 -15.10 45.18 -11.07
CA ARG A 38 -15.28 43.89 -10.39
C ARG A 38 -15.03 44.07 -8.91
N ASN A 39 -15.95 43.58 -8.08
CA ASN A 39 -15.79 43.49 -6.62
C ASN A 39 -15.28 44.79 -5.93
N GLY A 40 -15.83 45.95 -6.31
CA GLY A 40 -15.43 47.25 -5.75
C GLY A 40 -14.12 47.82 -6.30
N GLY A 41 -13.52 47.20 -7.32
CA GLY A 41 -12.36 47.73 -8.04
C GLY A 41 -12.68 49.02 -8.79
N ALA A 42 -11.64 49.80 -9.12
CA ALA A 42 -11.79 51.04 -9.86
C ALA A 42 -12.42 50.81 -11.24
N ALA A 43 -13.27 51.75 -11.68
CA ALA A 43 -13.87 51.71 -13.00
C ALA A 43 -12.78 51.74 -14.09
N THR A 44 -12.71 50.69 -14.90
CA THR A 44 -11.71 50.50 -15.95
C THR A 44 -12.41 50.40 -17.30
N ILE A 45 -11.87 51.05 -18.33
CA ILE A 45 -12.46 51.00 -19.67
C ILE A 45 -12.18 49.63 -20.33
N TYR A 46 -13.16 49.09 -21.05
CA TYR A 46 -12.90 47.99 -21.98
C TYR A 46 -11.97 48.47 -23.08
N THR A 47 -10.96 47.67 -23.40
CA THR A 47 -10.02 47.97 -24.47
C THR A 47 -10.64 47.71 -25.85
N THR A 48 -11.40 46.62 -25.99
CA THR A 48 -12.02 46.22 -27.27
C THR A 48 -13.46 45.74 -27.06
N PRO A 49 -14.42 46.62 -26.75
CA PRO A 49 -15.80 46.20 -26.52
C PRO A 49 -16.44 45.63 -27.79
N THR A 50 -16.78 44.35 -27.77
CA THR A 50 -17.46 43.68 -28.87
C THR A 50 -18.97 43.69 -28.64
N ILE A 51 -19.67 44.60 -29.34
CA ILE A 51 -21.12 44.76 -29.25
C ILE A 51 -21.75 44.57 -30.63
N VAL A 52 -22.77 43.71 -30.71
CA VAL A 52 -23.50 43.40 -31.94
C VAL A 52 -25.00 43.58 -31.71
N GLU A 53 -25.68 44.22 -32.66
CA GLU A 53 -27.15 44.28 -32.66
C GLU A 53 -27.72 42.90 -33.02
N LEU A 54 -28.67 42.40 -32.23
CA LEU A 54 -29.27 41.09 -32.44
C LEU A 54 -30.07 41.03 -33.75
N SER A 55 -30.93 42.02 -33.98
CA SER A 55 -31.68 42.15 -35.21
C SER A 55 -32.38 43.51 -35.31
N ALA A 56 -31.97 44.36 -36.25
CA ALA A 56 -32.65 45.63 -36.50
C ALA A 56 -34.10 45.44 -37.01
N ALA A 57 -34.43 44.28 -37.60
CA ALA A 57 -35.74 43.99 -38.16
C ALA A 57 -36.71 43.35 -37.14
N ASN A 58 -36.22 42.39 -36.34
CA ASN A 58 -37.08 41.58 -35.46
C ASN A 58 -36.99 42.00 -33.99
N MET A 59 -35.85 42.58 -33.56
CA MET A 59 -35.57 42.96 -32.17
C MET A 59 -34.83 44.31 -32.14
N PRO A 60 -35.43 45.39 -32.71
CA PRO A 60 -34.73 46.65 -32.92
C PRO A 60 -34.18 47.20 -31.61
N GLY A 61 -32.91 47.60 -31.62
CA GLY A 61 -32.23 48.20 -30.48
C GLY A 61 -31.87 47.25 -29.35
N GLU A 62 -31.95 45.94 -29.57
CA GLU A 62 -31.41 44.93 -28.65
C GLU A 62 -30.00 44.53 -29.08
N TYR A 63 -29.07 44.65 -28.15
CA TYR A 63 -27.64 44.45 -28.37
C TYR A 63 -27.09 43.37 -27.44
N ALA A 64 -26.05 42.70 -27.92
CA ALA A 64 -25.27 41.73 -27.16
C ALA A 64 -23.85 42.26 -26.97
N LEU A 65 -23.39 42.41 -25.72
CA LEU A 65 -21.99 42.68 -25.37
C LEU A 65 -21.30 41.36 -25.01
N LEU A 66 -20.18 41.06 -25.66
CA LEU A 66 -19.28 39.98 -25.24
C LEU A 66 -18.56 40.37 -23.94
N ILE A 67 -18.56 39.48 -22.96
CA ILE A 67 -17.82 39.61 -21.72
C ILE A 67 -16.53 38.80 -21.85
N ASP A 68 -15.46 39.47 -22.28
CA ASP A 68 -14.16 38.90 -22.61
C ASP A 68 -12.99 39.46 -21.78
N GLU A 69 -13.22 40.53 -21.01
CA GLU A 69 -12.21 41.14 -20.16
C GLU A 69 -12.51 40.92 -18.67
N ASP A 70 -11.45 40.71 -17.87
CA ASP A 70 -11.50 40.77 -16.39
C ASP A 70 -12.48 39.80 -15.72
N THR A 71 -12.66 38.63 -16.34
CA THR A 71 -13.62 37.62 -15.88
C THR A 71 -13.06 36.66 -14.82
N THR A 72 -11.78 36.79 -14.43
CA THR A 72 -11.13 35.92 -13.45
C THR A 72 -11.22 36.51 -12.04
N ILE A 73 -12.03 35.91 -11.17
CA ILE A 73 -12.21 36.35 -9.77
C ILE A 73 -10.98 36.03 -8.91
N ALA A 74 -10.84 36.67 -7.75
CA ALA A 74 -9.74 36.37 -6.84
C ALA A 74 -9.74 34.89 -6.39
N SER A 75 -8.57 34.35 -6.07
CA SER A 75 -8.40 32.95 -5.67
C SER A 75 -9.15 32.59 -4.38
N THR A 76 -9.43 33.58 -3.53
CA THR A 76 -10.15 33.42 -2.26
C THR A 76 -11.65 33.68 -2.35
N SER A 77 -12.15 34.17 -3.49
CA SER A 77 -13.56 34.52 -3.67
C SER A 77 -14.31 33.39 -4.37
N ASP A 78 -15.43 32.93 -3.84
CA ASP A 78 -16.28 31.94 -4.55
C ASP A 78 -17.14 32.61 -5.63
N SER A 79 -17.49 33.88 -5.42
CA SER A 79 -18.10 34.74 -6.41
C SER A 79 -17.70 36.20 -6.24
N GLU A 80 -17.79 36.96 -7.33
CA GLU A 80 -17.57 38.40 -7.37
C GLU A 80 -18.61 39.05 -8.27
N GLU A 81 -19.09 40.24 -7.88
CA GLU A 81 -19.96 41.03 -8.72
C GLU A 81 -19.16 41.73 -9.83
N TYR A 82 -19.66 41.66 -11.05
CA TYR A 82 -19.09 42.30 -12.23
C TYR A 82 -20.13 43.22 -12.86
N ILE A 83 -19.84 44.52 -12.83
CA ILE A 83 -20.71 45.56 -13.37
C ILE A 83 -20.11 46.13 -14.64
N VAL A 84 -20.97 46.37 -15.63
CA VAL A 84 -20.61 47.16 -16.81
C VAL A 84 -21.54 48.33 -16.98
N SER A 85 -20.97 49.47 -17.37
CA SER A 85 -21.66 50.69 -17.75
C SER A 85 -21.39 50.96 -19.22
N ILE A 86 -22.42 50.81 -20.04
CA ILE A 86 -22.39 50.88 -21.50
C ILE A 86 -22.93 52.24 -21.92
N THR A 87 -22.17 52.96 -22.75
CA THR A 87 -22.50 54.29 -23.24
C THR A 87 -22.21 54.42 -24.73
N GLN A 88 -23.04 55.22 -25.40
CA GLN A 88 -22.90 55.65 -26.78
C GLN A 88 -23.54 57.03 -26.90
N ALA A 89 -23.07 57.87 -27.82
CA ALA A 89 -23.45 59.29 -27.90
C ALA A 89 -24.96 59.58 -27.96
N SER A 90 -25.75 58.68 -28.54
CA SER A 90 -27.18 58.89 -28.84
C SER A 90 -28.14 58.04 -28.02
N MET A 91 -27.63 57.28 -27.04
CA MET A 91 -28.44 56.42 -26.19
C MET A 91 -28.33 56.78 -24.72
N ALA A 92 -29.34 56.42 -23.95
CA ALA A 92 -29.27 56.42 -22.51
C ALA A 92 -28.22 55.42 -22.02
N ARG A 93 -27.47 55.79 -20.98
CA ARG A 93 -26.50 54.89 -20.36
C ARG A 93 -27.21 53.64 -19.82
N VAL A 94 -26.66 52.47 -20.13
CA VAL A 94 -27.18 51.20 -19.61
C VAL A 94 -26.16 50.58 -18.67
N THR A 95 -26.63 50.16 -17.50
CA THR A 95 -25.82 49.43 -16.53
C THR A 95 -26.31 47.99 -16.42
N ARG A 96 -25.38 47.04 -16.49
CA ARG A 96 -25.65 45.61 -16.31
C ARG A 96 -24.76 45.06 -15.23
N VAL A 97 -25.32 44.16 -14.43
CA VAL A 97 -24.62 43.45 -13.36
C VAL A 97 -24.71 41.96 -13.65
N VAL A 98 -23.58 41.29 -13.57
CA VAL A 98 -23.47 39.83 -13.63
C VAL A 98 -22.63 39.33 -12.46
N GLU A 99 -22.86 38.09 -12.08
CA GLU A 99 -22.03 37.40 -11.11
C GLU A 99 -20.95 36.61 -11.86
N LEU A 100 -19.70 36.81 -11.47
CA LEU A 100 -18.62 35.89 -11.82
C LEU A 100 -18.51 34.87 -10.69
N PHE A 101 -18.56 33.59 -11.00
CA PHE A 101 -18.53 32.54 -9.97
C PHE A 101 -17.51 31.47 -10.29
N ARG A 102 -16.83 30.94 -9.29
CA ARG A 102 -16.08 29.69 -9.45
C ARG A 102 -17.12 28.56 -9.41
N ARG A 103 -17.03 27.59 -10.32
CA ARG A 103 -17.79 26.34 -10.13
C ARG A 103 -17.27 25.73 -8.83
N ASP A 104 -18.18 25.31 -7.94
CA ASP A 104 -17.80 24.62 -6.72
C ASP A 104 -16.84 23.48 -7.07
N SER A 105 -15.55 23.68 -6.80
CA SER A 105 -14.71 22.55 -6.46
C SER A 105 -15.20 22.19 -5.08
N THR A 106 -15.89 21.05 -4.93
CA THR A 106 -16.60 20.64 -3.72
C THR A 106 -15.87 21.17 -2.49
N SER A 107 -16.45 22.18 -1.82
CA SER A 107 -15.81 22.80 -0.67
C SER A 107 -15.52 21.71 0.36
N GLY A 108 -14.22 21.42 0.58
CA GLY A 108 -13.78 20.21 1.28
C GLY A 108 -12.42 19.69 0.79
N ARG A 109 -12.22 18.37 0.84
CA ARG A 109 -10.97 17.70 0.43
C ARG A 109 -11.02 17.39 -1.07
N THR A 110 -10.27 18.14 -1.87
CA THR A 110 -10.09 17.88 -3.31
C THR A 110 -8.70 17.29 -3.58
N GLN A 111 -8.65 16.18 -4.30
CA GLN A 111 -7.41 15.53 -4.75
C GLN A 111 -7.00 16.17 -6.09
N THR A 112 -5.82 16.80 -6.16
CA THR A 112 -5.33 17.42 -7.41
C THR A 112 -4.74 16.36 -8.33
N VAL A 113 -5.20 16.29 -9.58
CA VAL A 113 -4.68 15.36 -10.59
C VAL A 113 -3.58 16.05 -11.41
N ASP A 114 -2.43 15.42 -11.59
CA ASP A 114 -1.35 15.89 -12.45
C ASP A 114 -1.70 15.76 -13.95
N ALA A 115 -0.84 16.31 -14.82
CA ALA A 115 -1.02 16.25 -16.27
C ALA A 115 -0.98 14.80 -16.84
N SER A 116 -0.57 13.82 -16.03
CA SER A 116 -0.55 12.40 -16.35
C SER A 116 -1.75 11.64 -15.78
N GLY A 117 -2.74 12.33 -15.20
CA GLY A 117 -3.91 11.68 -14.62
C GLY A 117 -3.65 11.07 -13.23
N ARG A 118 -2.53 11.37 -12.57
CA ARG A 118 -2.16 10.80 -11.26
C ARG A 118 -2.51 11.75 -10.14
N VAL A 119 -2.72 11.21 -8.95
CA VAL A 119 -2.91 12.03 -7.76
C VAL A 119 -1.98 11.61 -6.63
N ASP A 120 -1.19 12.57 -6.13
CA ASP A 120 -0.37 12.39 -4.93
C ASP A 120 -1.21 12.61 -3.67
N VAL A 121 -1.44 11.55 -2.89
CA VAL A 121 -2.12 11.60 -1.60
C VAL A 121 -1.07 11.73 -0.49
N GLY A 122 -0.89 12.94 0.04
CA GLY A 122 0.07 13.20 1.13
C GLY A 122 -0.24 12.49 2.46
N SER A 123 -1.51 12.14 2.72
CA SER A 123 -1.92 11.26 3.83
C SER A 123 -3.33 10.68 3.60
N LEU A 124 -3.51 9.36 3.78
CA LEU A 124 -4.82 8.71 3.66
C LEU A 124 -5.50 8.58 5.04
N LEU A 125 -6.13 9.66 5.49
CA LEU A 125 -6.94 9.65 6.70
C LEU A 125 -8.41 9.32 6.36
N GLY A 126 -8.74 8.03 6.25
CA GLY A 126 -10.11 7.46 6.38
C GLY A 126 -11.01 7.33 5.13
N THR A 127 -11.67 6.16 5.00
CA THR A 127 -12.88 5.79 4.20
C THR A 127 -12.83 5.56 2.68
N ALA A 128 -11.70 5.71 1.98
CA ALA A 128 -11.65 5.52 0.52
C ALA A 128 -11.29 4.10 0.02
N VAL A 129 -11.21 3.08 0.91
CA VAL A 129 -10.78 1.73 0.53
C VAL A 129 -11.84 0.71 0.90
N ALA A 130 -12.19 -0.14 -0.07
CA ALA A 130 -13.09 -1.28 0.06
C ALA A 130 -12.78 -2.09 1.33
N THR A 131 -13.82 -2.56 2.03
CA THR A 131 -13.80 -3.32 3.29
C THR A 131 -12.49 -4.07 3.54
N PRO A 132 -11.54 -3.49 4.29
CA PRO A 132 -10.27 -4.13 4.60
C PRO A 132 -10.50 -5.28 5.58
N ALA A 133 -9.70 -6.36 5.49
CA ALA A 133 -9.76 -7.49 6.42
C ALA A 133 -9.42 -7.09 7.88
N THR A 134 -8.86 -5.89 8.09
CA THR A 134 -8.61 -5.28 9.40
C THR A 134 -8.68 -3.75 9.26
N ALA A 135 -9.40 -3.09 10.16
CA ALA A 135 -9.61 -1.63 10.12
C ALA A 135 -8.28 -0.86 10.19
N GLY A 136 -8.01 0.01 9.20
CA GLY A 136 -6.91 0.98 9.23
C GLY A 136 -5.68 0.68 8.36
N VAL A 137 -5.65 -0.43 7.60
CA VAL A 137 -4.52 -0.76 6.72
C VAL A 137 -4.97 -0.86 5.26
N MET A 138 -4.27 -0.17 4.35
CA MET A 138 -4.46 -0.33 2.90
C MET A 138 -3.79 -1.63 2.43
N ASP A 139 -4.49 -2.45 1.63
CA ASP A 139 -3.83 -3.46 0.80
C ASP A 139 -3.14 -2.78 -0.40
N VAL A 140 -1.98 -2.19 -0.12
CA VAL A 140 -1.01 -1.82 -1.15
C VAL A 140 -0.25 -3.09 -1.54
N ASN A 141 -0.14 -3.40 -2.84
CA ASN A 141 0.85 -4.36 -3.31
C ASN A 141 2.25 -3.77 -3.05
N VAL A 142 2.76 -3.95 -1.83
CA VAL A 142 4.07 -3.46 -1.41
C VAL A 142 5.13 -4.33 -2.07
N LYS A 143 5.57 -3.94 -3.26
CA LYS A 143 6.75 -4.59 -3.88
C LYS A 143 8.00 -4.41 -3.03
N ASN A 144 8.07 -3.35 -2.21
CA ASN A 144 9.23 -3.02 -1.37
C ASN A 144 8.81 -2.38 -0.03
N ALA A 145 9.22 -2.94 1.10
CA ALA A 145 9.15 -2.30 2.43
C ALA A 145 10.57 -1.97 2.91
N ALA A 146 10.83 -0.72 3.32
CA ALA A 146 12.18 -0.27 3.73
C ALA A 146 13.27 -0.61 2.69
N ASN A 147 12.99 -0.40 1.39
CA ASN A 147 13.88 -0.77 0.28
C ASN A 147 14.13 -2.28 0.07
N VAL A 148 13.40 -3.17 0.75
CA VAL A 148 13.53 -4.64 0.62
C VAL A 148 12.33 -5.21 -0.12
N ALA A 149 12.58 -5.97 -1.20
CA ALA A 149 11.51 -6.60 -1.97
C ALA A 149 10.86 -7.77 -1.21
N TRP A 150 9.53 -7.75 -1.04
CA TRP A 150 8.78 -8.84 -0.40
C TRP A 150 8.10 -9.68 -1.47
N GLY A 151 8.77 -10.74 -1.92
CA GLY A 151 8.12 -11.80 -2.69
C GLY A 151 7.21 -12.60 -1.74
N SER A 152 5.95 -12.83 -2.12
CA SER A 152 5.06 -13.73 -1.38
C SER A 152 5.69 -15.12 -1.31
N GLY A 153 6.20 -15.50 -0.13
CA GLY A 153 6.88 -16.78 0.10
C GLY A 153 8.41 -16.74 0.14
N ALA A 154 9.06 -15.57 0.09
CA ALA A 154 10.52 -15.49 0.28
C ALA A 154 10.90 -15.57 1.77
N ILE A 155 11.60 -16.63 2.16
CA ILE A 155 12.34 -16.66 3.43
C ILE A 155 13.52 -15.67 3.29
N THR A 156 13.39 -14.50 3.89
CA THR A 156 14.47 -13.48 3.91
C THR A 156 15.35 -13.67 5.14
N ASN A 157 16.50 -12.99 5.20
CA ASN A 157 17.40 -13.04 6.35
C ASN A 157 16.75 -12.60 7.68
N ALA A 158 15.61 -11.91 7.62
CA ALA A 158 14.79 -11.50 8.77
C ALA A 158 13.69 -12.53 9.15
N ALA A 159 13.43 -13.53 8.30
CA ALA A 159 12.43 -14.55 8.55
C ALA A 159 12.85 -15.56 9.64
N PHE A 160 14.14 -15.58 9.97
CA PHE A 160 14.68 -16.31 11.12
C PHE A 160 15.06 -15.31 12.20
N ALA A 161 14.60 -15.53 13.44
CA ALA A 161 15.10 -14.78 14.58
C ALA A 161 16.63 -14.96 14.71
N ALA A 162 17.31 -13.98 15.29
CA ALA A 162 18.73 -14.15 15.64
C ALA A 162 18.91 -15.46 16.43
N ASP A 163 19.91 -16.25 16.05
CA ASP A 163 20.19 -17.58 16.62
C ASP A 163 19.06 -18.62 16.50
N ALA A 164 18.09 -18.44 15.61
CA ALA A 164 17.05 -19.46 15.36
C ALA A 164 17.66 -20.76 14.83
N ILE A 165 18.66 -20.66 13.95
CA ILE A 165 19.46 -21.78 13.44
C ILE A 165 20.92 -21.44 13.73
N SER A 166 21.39 -21.84 14.91
CA SER A 166 22.81 -21.69 15.26
C SER A 166 23.55 -23.01 15.06
N ALA A 167 24.85 -22.92 14.80
CA ALA A 167 25.73 -24.09 14.74
C ALA A 167 25.59 -24.94 16.03
N THR A 168 25.39 -24.30 17.18
CA THR A 168 25.19 -24.99 18.46
C THR A 168 23.90 -25.82 18.48
N LYS A 169 22.76 -25.26 18.02
CA LYS A 169 21.47 -25.97 17.99
C LYS A 169 21.49 -27.12 16.99
N VAL A 170 22.01 -26.87 15.79
CA VAL A 170 22.16 -27.90 14.75
C VAL A 170 23.10 -29.02 15.23
N ASN A 171 24.22 -28.67 15.87
CA ASN A 171 25.20 -29.66 16.33
C ASN A 171 24.69 -30.51 17.50
N ALA A 172 23.88 -29.95 18.41
CA ALA A 172 23.30 -30.72 19.51
C ALA A 172 22.33 -31.80 19.00
N ASP A 173 21.40 -31.42 18.13
CA ASP A 173 20.36 -32.35 17.66
C ASP A 173 20.94 -33.35 16.65
N VAL A 174 21.67 -32.86 15.62
CA VAL A 174 22.23 -33.73 14.57
C VAL A 174 23.35 -34.63 15.11
N GLY A 175 24.18 -34.12 16.03
CA GLY A 175 25.27 -34.90 16.62
C GLY A 175 24.78 -36.09 17.43
N ASN A 176 23.76 -35.88 18.26
CA ASN A 176 23.16 -36.96 19.04
C ASN A 176 22.45 -37.98 18.14
N GLU A 177 21.69 -37.52 17.15
CA GLU A 177 20.96 -38.40 16.23
C GLU A 177 21.91 -39.30 15.43
N PHE A 178 23.06 -38.76 14.99
CA PHE A 178 24.10 -39.54 14.30
C PHE A 178 24.75 -40.58 15.23
N ALA A 179 25.08 -40.18 16.46
CA ALA A 179 25.70 -41.07 17.43
C ALA A 179 24.77 -42.26 17.77
N ASP A 180 23.50 -41.99 18.03
CA ASP A 180 22.51 -43.03 18.30
C ASP A 180 22.25 -43.90 17.06
N SER A 181 22.14 -43.31 15.87
CA SER A 181 21.99 -44.05 14.60
C SER A 181 23.17 -44.99 14.30
N LEU A 182 24.38 -44.62 14.73
CA LEU A 182 25.57 -45.47 14.60
C LEU A 182 25.54 -46.60 15.63
N LEU A 183 25.31 -46.26 16.90
CA LEU A 183 25.29 -47.23 18.00
C LEU A 183 24.19 -48.29 17.82
N ASP A 184 23.05 -47.89 17.28
CA ASP A 184 21.87 -48.75 17.08
C ASP A 184 21.72 -49.21 15.63
N ARG A 185 22.77 -49.13 14.83
CA ARG A 185 22.79 -49.68 13.47
C ARG A 185 22.52 -51.19 13.50
N THR A 186 21.40 -51.60 12.90
CA THR A 186 21.06 -53.01 12.68
C THR A 186 22.20 -53.72 11.96
N ALA A 187 22.62 -54.87 12.51
CA ALA A 187 23.76 -55.64 12.01
C ALA A 187 25.05 -54.81 11.84
N GLY A 188 25.26 -53.82 12.71
CA GLY A 188 26.43 -52.93 12.66
C GLY A 188 27.76 -53.60 13.01
N VAL A 189 27.73 -54.79 13.63
CA VAL A 189 28.91 -55.62 13.89
C VAL A 189 28.78 -56.95 13.18
N GLU A 190 27.72 -57.70 13.50
CA GLU A 190 27.38 -58.99 12.91
C GLU A 190 25.86 -59.07 12.74
N THR A 191 25.36 -60.03 11.98
CA THR A 191 23.91 -60.22 11.82
C THR A 191 23.23 -60.37 13.19
N GLY A 192 22.28 -59.49 13.50
CA GLY A 192 21.56 -59.48 14.78
C GLY A 192 22.26 -58.76 15.93
N LEU A 193 23.41 -58.10 15.71
CA LEU A 193 24.16 -57.35 16.72
C LEU A 193 24.43 -55.90 16.28
N THR A 194 23.91 -54.93 17.04
CA THR A 194 24.30 -53.53 16.92
C THR A 194 25.63 -53.25 17.62
N ILE A 195 26.25 -52.09 17.34
CA ILE A 195 27.48 -51.67 18.01
C ILE A 195 27.26 -51.51 19.51
N ARG A 196 26.14 -50.91 19.92
CA ARG A 196 25.77 -50.73 21.34
C ARG A 196 25.62 -52.08 22.04
N GLN A 197 24.96 -53.03 21.39
CA GLN A 197 24.77 -54.38 21.90
C GLN A 197 26.11 -55.12 22.04
N ALA A 198 26.97 -55.06 21.02
CA ALA A 198 28.29 -55.68 21.06
C ALA A 198 29.16 -55.08 22.17
N MET A 199 29.21 -53.75 22.31
CA MET A 199 29.97 -53.09 23.37
C MET A 199 29.49 -53.47 24.77
N ARG A 200 28.19 -53.69 24.97
CA ARG A 200 27.64 -54.19 26.25
C ARG A 200 28.11 -55.60 26.56
N LEU A 201 28.15 -56.49 25.57
CA LEU A 201 28.61 -57.87 25.74
C LEU A 201 30.13 -57.91 25.98
N ILE A 202 30.91 -57.12 25.25
CA ILE A 202 32.36 -56.96 25.46
C ILE A 202 32.62 -56.45 26.87
N ALA A 203 31.91 -55.41 27.30
CA ALA A 203 32.07 -54.87 28.64
C ALA A 203 31.76 -55.89 29.73
N SER A 204 30.75 -56.75 29.52
CA SER A 204 30.47 -57.85 30.46
C SER A 204 31.58 -58.90 30.50
N ALA A 205 32.11 -59.31 29.35
CA ALA A 205 33.16 -60.31 29.29
C ALA A 205 34.49 -59.81 29.89
N LEU A 206 34.80 -58.53 29.75
CA LEU A 206 36.09 -57.94 30.15
C LEU A 206 36.07 -57.29 31.54
N PHE A 207 34.97 -56.64 31.91
CA PHE A 207 34.88 -55.85 33.14
C PHE A 207 33.81 -56.35 34.12
N GLY A 208 32.92 -57.24 33.67
CA GLY A 208 31.85 -57.81 34.49
C GLY A 208 32.35 -58.89 35.45
N LYS A 209 31.61 -59.10 36.55
CA LYS A 209 31.87 -60.24 37.44
C LYS A 209 31.60 -61.54 36.70
N SER A 210 32.47 -62.53 36.88
CA SER A 210 32.23 -63.90 36.43
C SER A 210 31.71 -64.77 37.59
N SER A 211 30.88 -65.77 37.27
CA SER A 211 30.37 -66.74 38.24
C SER A 211 30.16 -68.10 37.57
N GLY A 212 30.18 -69.18 38.36
CA GLY A 212 29.94 -70.53 37.88
C GLY A 212 31.05 -71.16 37.05
N LEU A 213 32.23 -70.53 36.93
CA LEU A 213 33.35 -71.01 36.10
C LEU A 213 33.95 -72.37 36.56
N ALA A 214 33.70 -72.79 37.80
CA ALA A 214 34.07 -74.12 38.31
C ALA A 214 32.95 -75.17 38.11
N THR A 215 31.90 -74.84 37.36
CA THR A 215 30.75 -75.69 37.07
C THR A 215 30.58 -75.84 35.56
N THR A 216 29.53 -76.52 35.09
CA THR A 216 29.23 -76.62 33.64
C THR A 216 28.58 -75.36 33.07
N THR A 217 28.26 -74.34 33.89
CA THR A 217 27.63 -73.09 33.45
C THR A 217 28.42 -71.88 33.92
N GLY A 218 29.13 -71.23 32.99
CA GLY A 218 29.85 -69.98 33.24
C GLY A 218 29.02 -68.76 32.87
N VAL A 219 29.01 -67.75 33.73
CA VAL A 219 28.22 -66.52 33.56
C VAL A 219 29.09 -65.29 33.69
N PHE A 220 28.86 -64.29 32.83
CA PHE A 220 29.43 -62.94 32.91
C PHE A 220 28.29 -61.92 33.07
N ARG A 221 28.44 -61.06 34.06
CA ARG A 221 27.40 -60.12 34.50
C ARG A 221 27.62 -58.72 33.92
N ASP A 222 26.58 -57.89 33.90
CA ASP A 222 26.74 -56.47 33.56
C ASP A 222 27.54 -55.74 34.65
N ILE A 223 28.01 -54.53 34.32
CA ILE A 223 28.82 -53.71 35.24
C ILE A 223 28.06 -53.40 36.55
N GLY A 224 26.74 -53.23 36.47
CA GLY A 224 25.88 -52.98 37.63
C GLY A 224 25.55 -54.22 38.45
N ASP A 225 26.00 -55.42 38.05
CA ASP A 225 25.69 -56.71 38.68
C ASP A 225 24.19 -57.02 38.80
N THR A 226 23.39 -56.49 37.86
CA THR A 226 21.93 -56.62 37.84
C THR A 226 21.44 -57.79 36.99
N LYS A 227 22.20 -58.20 35.97
CA LYS A 227 21.82 -59.30 35.07
C LYS A 227 23.00 -60.02 34.42
N ASN A 228 22.72 -61.23 33.96
CA ASN A 228 23.64 -62.05 33.18
C ASN A 228 23.59 -61.60 31.72
N ARG A 229 24.73 -61.17 31.17
CA ARG A 229 24.83 -60.74 29.76
C ARG A 229 25.32 -61.85 28.86
N ILE A 230 26.19 -62.71 29.39
CA ILE A 230 26.72 -63.88 28.70
C ILE A 230 26.58 -65.06 29.65
N SER A 231 25.90 -66.11 29.20
CA SER A 231 25.86 -67.40 29.88
C SER A 231 26.34 -68.47 28.90
N ALA A 232 27.22 -69.35 29.33
CA ALA A 232 27.78 -70.38 28.47
C ALA A 232 27.84 -71.74 29.15
N THR A 233 27.58 -72.79 28.39
CA THR A 233 27.97 -74.14 28.78
C THR A 233 29.48 -74.26 28.60
N ILE A 234 30.17 -74.61 29.69
CA ILE A 234 31.63 -74.73 29.71
C ILE A 234 32.07 -76.13 30.10
N ASP A 235 33.22 -76.55 29.57
CA ASP A 235 33.92 -77.76 30.03
C ASP A 235 34.92 -77.43 31.16
N ALA A 236 35.66 -78.44 31.61
CA ALA A 236 36.65 -78.31 32.68
C ALA A 236 37.82 -77.38 32.33
N ASP A 237 38.10 -77.17 31.05
CA ASP A 237 39.15 -76.28 30.55
C ASP A 237 38.62 -74.85 30.31
N GLY A 238 37.32 -74.62 30.51
CA GLY A 238 36.66 -73.33 30.31
C GLY A 238 36.29 -73.04 28.85
N ASN A 239 36.38 -74.02 27.95
CA ASN A 239 35.92 -73.87 26.56
C ASN A 239 34.40 -73.73 26.52
N ARG A 240 33.88 -72.87 25.65
CA ARG A 240 32.44 -72.61 25.53
C ARG A 240 31.84 -73.41 24.37
N SER A 241 30.90 -74.31 24.66
CA SER A 241 30.24 -75.15 23.66
C SER A 241 28.85 -74.64 23.24
N ALA A 242 28.19 -73.85 24.09
CA ALA A 242 26.94 -73.15 23.79
C ALA A 242 26.92 -71.80 24.53
N VAL A 243 26.50 -70.72 23.86
CA VAL A 243 26.50 -69.37 24.43
C VAL A 243 25.12 -68.72 24.23
N THR A 244 24.59 -68.15 25.31
CA THR A 244 23.38 -67.33 25.32
C THR A 244 23.76 -65.90 25.68
N LEU A 245 23.26 -64.94 24.90
CA LEU A 245 23.58 -63.52 25.01
C LEU A 245 22.33 -62.72 25.37
N ASP A 246 22.45 -61.78 26.31
CA ASP A 246 21.46 -60.74 26.58
C ASP A 246 22.11 -59.37 26.39
N ALA A 247 21.81 -58.72 25.25
CA ALA A 247 22.40 -57.44 24.89
C ALA A 247 21.53 -56.20 25.27
N THR A 248 20.43 -56.38 26.00
CA THR A 248 19.38 -55.36 26.26
C THR A 248 19.69 -54.26 27.25
#